data_AF-A0A1V6A4U9-F1
#
_entry.id   AF-A0A1V6A4U9-F1
#
_cell.length_a   1.000
_cell.length_b   1.000
_cell.length_c   1.000
_cell.angle_alpha   90.00
_cell.angle_beta   90.00
_cell.angle_gamma   90.00
#
_symmetry.space_group_name_H-M   'P 1'
#
loop_
_entity.id
_entity.type
_entity.pdbx_description
1 polymer ?
#
loop_
_entity_poly.entity_id
_entity_poly.type
_entity_poly.pdbx_seq_one_letter_code
_entity_poly.pdbx_strand_id
1 'polypeptide(L)'
;MQNYYHLLGVSNFASFEEIAAAYKQKHNELFSSDSPLANIPKLRALKEGFEVLVDEEKREEYDEKLNAYLEDIDVKFEEAIKDISSRDLQSAIEKINWCIARNPGEADYYESLGLAYRLGGALESAVNAYWQGLSTGQRKAFFHRNLGDVYRQLHDEDNADTHYLDAAEGFKEILKADPKNSEAMEQLADIYTLIRFYEESYELYRQLIASHPYDGDYHRGAGAALYELELYEEAEKFLLESLRLKPGDSASLLYLGLVYFKRRLLGLAVQTLRDSLKTRPNQDDVVQLIAQIESVRKEIGKTVEEITYDPAPDAYVEGFVKWYNPETGMGVLTCDEYPEVLLHYTAIKDENCVVLNKGDAVKFGVVRDNLSPIAVQVEKLGEPSLSDAMPGVIEKFDADKKMGIIRSCDGKEVFFSFSALTQEAADELCVGLGVLFESKGVTGLDDKVSQQAVRVRVRKKRVLPVQE
;
A
#
# COMPACT_ATOMS: atom_id res chain seq x y z
N MET A 1 -6.10 -51.79 -10.45
CA MET A 1 -6.38 -52.40 -9.13
C MET A 1 -7.55 -51.66 -8.52
N GLN A 2 -8.52 -52.32 -7.89
CA GLN A 2 -9.59 -51.60 -7.18
C GLN A 2 -9.08 -51.23 -5.77
N ASN A 3 -9.21 -49.96 -5.38
CA ASN A 3 -8.89 -49.52 -4.02
C ASN A 3 -10.06 -49.87 -3.08
N TYR A 4 -9.89 -50.89 -2.25
CA TYR A 4 -10.90 -51.38 -1.31
C TYR A 4 -11.12 -50.41 -0.14
N TYR A 5 -10.12 -49.61 0.25
CA TYR A 5 -10.29 -48.55 1.25
C TYR A 5 -11.24 -47.46 0.72
N HIS A 6 -11.02 -46.99 -0.50
CA HIS A 6 -11.93 -46.02 -1.14
C HIS A 6 -13.33 -46.60 -1.36
N LEU A 7 -13.43 -47.89 -1.72
CA LEU A 7 -14.71 -48.58 -1.84
C LEU A 7 -15.49 -48.56 -0.50
N LEU A 8 -14.80 -48.71 0.62
CA LEU A 8 -15.36 -48.60 1.96
C LEU A 8 -15.56 -47.15 2.42
N GLY A 9 -14.93 -46.17 1.75
CA GLY A 9 -15.01 -44.75 2.12
C GLY A 9 -14.13 -44.39 3.31
N VAL A 10 -13.03 -45.12 3.50
CA VAL A 10 -12.01 -44.86 4.53
C VAL A 10 -10.69 -44.46 3.87
N SER A 11 -9.79 -43.86 4.66
CA SER A 11 -8.43 -43.56 4.22
C SER A 11 -7.67 -44.85 3.86
N ASN A 12 -6.68 -44.72 2.98
CA ASN A 12 -5.76 -45.82 2.70
C ASN A 12 -5.08 -46.25 4.00
N PHE A 13 -4.95 -47.57 4.17
CA PHE A 13 -4.33 -48.18 5.36
C PHE A 13 -5.06 -47.91 6.68
N ALA A 14 -6.36 -47.57 6.63
CA ALA A 14 -7.20 -47.36 7.81
C ALA A 14 -7.16 -48.54 8.80
N SER A 15 -7.38 -48.24 10.07
CA SER A 15 -7.43 -49.26 11.13
C SER A 15 -8.57 -50.25 10.92
N PHE A 16 -8.45 -51.43 11.53
CA PHE A 16 -9.51 -52.45 11.50
C PHE A 16 -10.86 -51.90 12.00
N GLU A 17 -10.84 -51.07 13.05
CA GLU A 17 -12.05 -50.49 13.63
C GLU A 17 -12.77 -49.56 12.64
N GLU A 18 -12.02 -48.72 11.93
CA GLU A 18 -12.53 -47.82 10.89
C GLU A 18 -13.13 -48.62 9.71
N ILE A 19 -12.41 -49.65 9.25
CA ILE A 19 -12.87 -50.55 8.18
C ILE A 19 -14.19 -51.24 8.55
N ALA A 20 -14.29 -51.79 9.76
CA ALA A 20 -15.47 -52.49 10.23
C ALA A 20 -16.68 -51.55 10.41
N ALA A 21 -16.45 -50.35 10.96
CA ALA A 21 -17.48 -49.33 11.09
C ALA A 21 -18.01 -48.88 9.71
N ALA A 22 -17.10 -48.57 8.79
CA ALA A 22 -17.44 -48.10 7.45
C ALA A 22 -18.16 -49.17 6.62
N TYR A 23 -17.71 -50.43 6.69
CA TYR A 23 -18.40 -51.54 6.05
C TYR A 23 -19.85 -51.66 6.52
N LYS A 24 -20.06 -51.65 7.85
CA LYS A 24 -21.41 -51.75 8.44
C LYS A 24 -22.30 -50.59 7.99
N GLN A 25 -21.76 -49.37 7.97
CA GLN A 25 -22.48 -48.19 7.51
C GLN A 25 -22.88 -48.32 6.03
N LYS A 26 -21.91 -48.49 5.11
CA LYS A 26 -22.18 -48.58 3.67
C LYS A 26 -23.05 -49.78 3.30
N HIS A 27 -22.87 -50.91 3.96
CA HIS A 27 -23.73 -52.08 3.76
C HIS A 27 -25.19 -51.74 4.10
N ASN A 28 -25.43 -51.10 5.24
CA ASN A 28 -26.79 -50.68 5.62
C ASN A 28 -27.38 -49.69 4.62
N GLU A 29 -26.63 -48.65 4.23
CA GLU A 29 -27.08 -47.64 3.25
C GLU A 29 -27.47 -48.27 1.91
N LEU A 30 -26.64 -49.17 1.38
CA LEU A 30 -26.90 -49.84 0.11
C LEU A 30 -28.04 -50.86 0.20
N PHE A 31 -28.20 -51.52 1.35
CA PHE A 31 -29.21 -52.55 1.57
C PHE A 31 -30.60 -51.95 1.85
N SER A 32 -30.67 -50.79 2.51
CA SER A 32 -31.92 -50.10 2.85
C SER A 32 -32.36 -49.07 1.80
N SER A 33 -31.70 -49.01 0.63
CA SER A 33 -32.06 -48.07 -0.43
C SER A 33 -33.39 -48.44 -1.10
N ASP A 34 -34.00 -47.51 -1.83
CA ASP A 34 -35.25 -47.75 -2.57
C ASP A 34 -35.14 -48.85 -3.64
N SER A 35 -33.91 -49.26 -4.02
CA SER A 35 -33.69 -50.36 -4.95
C SER A 35 -32.50 -51.25 -4.54
N PRO A 36 -32.68 -52.11 -3.52
CA PRO A 36 -31.60 -52.96 -3.00
C PRO A 36 -31.06 -53.95 -4.05
N LEU A 37 -31.93 -54.43 -4.95
CA LEU A 37 -31.55 -55.33 -6.03
C LEU A 37 -30.59 -54.68 -7.04
N ALA A 38 -30.74 -53.37 -7.29
CA ALA A 38 -29.83 -52.61 -8.14
C ALA A 38 -28.43 -52.46 -7.51
N ASN A 39 -28.32 -52.61 -6.19
CA ASN A 39 -27.08 -52.49 -5.43
C ASN A 39 -26.32 -53.82 -5.24
N ILE A 40 -26.85 -54.96 -5.72
CA ILE A 40 -26.19 -56.28 -5.57
C ILE A 40 -24.71 -56.26 -6.03
N PRO A 41 -24.34 -55.68 -7.19
CA PRO A 41 -22.93 -55.62 -7.60
C PRO A 41 -22.06 -54.83 -6.61
N LYS A 42 -22.57 -53.71 -6.10
CA LYS A 42 -21.86 -52.86 -5.13
C LYS A 42 -21.71 -53.57 -3.79
N LEU A 43 -22.75 -54.24 -3.30
CA LEU A 43 -22.73 -55.02 -2.07
C LEU A 43 -21.73 -56.19 -2.16
N ARG A 44 -21.63 -56.86 -3.32
CA ARG A 44 -20.64 -57.92 -3.54
C ARG A 44 -19.22 -57.38 -3.47
N ALA A 45 -18.93 -56.30 -4.19
CA ALA A 45 -17.61 -55.67 -4.16
C ALA A 45 -17.25 -55.17 -2.74
N LEU A 46 -18.22 -54.57 -2.04
CA LEU A 46 -18.04 -54.07 -0.67
C LEU A 46 -17.69 -55.22 0.28
N LYS A 47 -18.38 -56.36 0.17
CA LYS A 47 -18.12 -57.55 0.97
C LYS A 47 -16.74 -58.15 0.65
N GLU A 48 -16.39 -58.26 -0.62
CA GLU A 48 -15.07 -58.77 -1.05
C GLU A 48 -13.93 -57.90 -0.50
N GLY A 49 -14.04 -56.58 -0.65
CA GLY A 49 -13.05 -55.66 -0.10
C GLY A 49 -12.93 -55.76 1.42
N PHE A 50 -14.05 -55.89 2.13
CA PHE A 50 -14.05 -56.10 3.58
C PHE A 50 -13.38 -57.42 3.99
N GLU A 51 -13.66 -58.52 3.28
CA GLU A 51 -13.06 -59.83 3.56
C GLU A 51 -11.54 -59.83 3.34
N VAL A 52 -11.05 -59.09 2.36
CA VAL A 52 -9.60 -58.89 2.14
C VAL A 52 -8.98 -58.04 3.24
N LEU A 53 -9.61 -56.92 3.60
CA LEU A 53 -9.05 -55.94 4.53
C LEU A 53 -9.13 -56.33 6.02
N VAL A 54 -9.94 -57.33 6.38
CA VAL A 54 -10.07 -57.83 7.75
C VAL A 54 -9.12 -59.00 8.05
N ASP A 55 -8.68 -59.71 7.02
CA ASP A 55 -7.72 -60.80 7.12
C ASP A 55 -6.30 -60.22 7.10
N GLU A 56 -5.53 -60.42 8.17
CA GLU A 56 -4.22 -59.78 8.36
C GLU A 56 -3.23 -60.12 7.23
N GLU A 57 -3.13 -61.39 6.84
CA GLU A 57 -2.20 -61.85 5.80
C GLU A 57 -2.63 -61.34 4.41
N LYS A 58 -3.92 -61.41 4.09
CA LYS A 58 -4.44 -60.89 2.81
C LYS A 58 -4.33 -59.38 2.72
N ARG A 59 -4.54 -58.68 3.85
CA ARG A 59 -4.42 -57.24 3.93
C ARG A 59 -2.98 -56.81 3.71
N GLU A 60 -2.00 -57.47 4.32
CA GLU A 60 -0.59 -57.15 4.12
C GLU A 60 -0.20 -57.27 2.63
N GLU A 61 -0.53 -58.39 1.98
CA GLU A 61 -0.27 -58.58 0.54
C GLU A 61 -1.02 -57.54 -0.33
N TYR A 62 -2.24 -57.18 0.06
CA TYR A 62 -3.03 -56.17 -0.63
C TYR A 62 -2.44 -54.77 -0.47
N ASP A 63 -2.01 -54.41 0.74
CA ASP A 63 -1.45 -53.11 1.09
C ASP A 63 -0.13 -52.87 0.37
N GLU A 64 0.74 -53.90 0.26
CA GLU A 64 1.96 -53.82 -0.54
C GLU A 64 1.67 -53.52 -2.02
N LYS A 65 0.70 -54.24 -2.61
CA LYS A 65 0.28 -54.04 -4.00
C LYS A 65 -0.36 -52.67 -4.20
N LEU A 66 -1.17 -52.22 -3.25
CA LEU A 66 -1.82 -50.91 -3.31
C LEU A 66 -0.78 -49.80 -3.20
N ASN A 67 0.20 -49.95 -2.31
CA ASN A 67 1.27 -48.98 -2.14
C ASN A 67 2.11 -48.84 -3.42
N ALA A 68 2.55 -49.95 -4.01
CA ALA A 68 3.27 -49.93 -5.30
C ALA A 68 2.41 -49.34 -6.43
N TYR A 69 1.10 -49.58 -6.41
CA TYR A 69 0.17 -49.00 -7.37
C TYR A 69 -0.01 -47.49 -7.20
N LEU A 70 -0.07 -46.98 -5.97
CA LEU A 70 -0.15 -45.55 -5.69
C LEU A 70 1.16 -44.84 -6.03
N GLU A 71 2.31 -45.45 -5.72
CA GLU A 71 3.63 -44.92 -6.07
C GLU A 71 3.81 -44.73 -7.59
N ASP A 72 3.36 -45.70 -8.40
CA ASP A 72 3.36 -45.56 -9.87
C ASP A 72 2.49 -44.39 -10.35
N ILE A 73 1.37 -44.12 -9.67
CA ILE A 73 0.50 -42.98 -9.98
C ILE A 73 1.17 -41.66 -9.60
N ASP A 74 1.76 -41.60 -8.41
CA ASP A 74 2.42 -40.39 -7.93
C ASP A 74 3.60 -40.01 -8.83
N VAL A 75 4.44 -40.97 -9.21
CA VAL A 75 5.52 -40.75 -10.19
C VAL A 75 4.96 -40.22 -11.51
N LYS A 76 3.85 -40.79 -12.00
CA LYS A 76 3.20 -40.32 -13.24
C LYS A 76 2.66 -38.90 -13.11
N PHE A 77 2.14 -38.54 -11.94
CA PHE A 77 1.62 -37.22 -11.67
C PHE A 77 2.75 -36.19 -11.56
N GLU A 78 3.87 -36.51 -10.90
CA GLU A 78 5.06 -35.67 -10.86
C GLU A 78 5.64 -35.40 -12.26
N GLU A 79 5.67 -36.42 -13.13
CA GLU A 79 6.01 -36.24 -14.55
C GLU A 79 5.07 -35.23 -15.23
N ALA A 80 3.77 -35.28 -14.93
CA ALA A 80 2.79 -34.37 -15.50
C ALA A 80 2.98 -32.92 -15.01
N ILE A 81 3.30 -32.71 -13.73
CA ILE A 81 3.62 -31.37 -13.19
C ILE A 81 4.87 -30.78 -13.86
N LYS A 82 5.87 -31.63 -14.12
CA LYS A 82 7.07 -31.22 -14.88
C LYS A 82 6.72 -30.82 -16.31
N ASP A 83 5.81 -31.54 -16.96
CA ASP A 83 5.34 -31.22 -18.30
C ASP A 83 4.54 -29.90 -18.36
N ILE A 84 3.72 -29.61 -17.34
CA ILE A 84 3.08 -28.28 -17.20
C ILE A 84 4.15 -27.19 -17.15
N SER A 85 5.18 -27.40 -16.33
CA SER A 85 6.28 -26.43 -16.14
C SER A 85 7.10 -26.22 -17.42
N SER A 86 7.27 -27.26 -18.25
CA SER A 86 7.96 -27.18 -19.53
C SER A 86 7.08 -26.70 -20.70
N ARG A 87 5.80 -26.38 -20.44
CA ARG A 87 4.78 -26.02 -21.43
C ARG A 87 4.40 -27.17 -22.39
N ASP A 88 4.73 -28.41 -22.08
CA ASP A 88 4.21 -29.60 -22.79
C ASP A 88 2.83 -29.99 -22.26
N LEU A 89 1.85 -29.14 -22.54
CA LEU A 89 0.51 -29.24 -21.97
C LEU A 89 -0.23 -30.48 -22.42
N GLN A 90 -0.02 -30.94 -23.66
CA GLN A 90 -0.68 -32.13 -24.19
C GLN A 90 -0.22 -33.39 -23.44
N SER A 91 1.09 -33.54 -23.26
CA SER A 91 1.64 -34.64 -22.47
C SER A 91 1.17 -34.60 -21.01
N ALA A 92 1.14 -33.42 -20.39
CA ALA A 92 0.63 -33.25 -19.03
C ALA A 92 -0.83 -33.71 -18.91
N ILE A 93 -1.71 -33.26 -19.81
CA ILE A 93 -3.14 -33.61 -19.83
C ILE A 93 -3.33 -35.12 -19.97
N GLU A 94 -2.56 -35.78 -20.84
CA GLU A 94 -2.63 -37.24 -21.03
C GLU A 94 -2.24 -37.99 -19.75
N LYS A 95 -1.15 -37.59 -19.10
CA LYS A 95 -0.69 -38.19 -17.84
C LYS A 95 -1.67 -37.94 -16.70
N ILE A 96 -2.23 -36.74 -16.58
CA ILE A 96 -3.21 -36.42 -15.54
C ILE A 96 -4.51 -37.22 -15.74
N ASN A 97 -5.01 -37.32 -16.97
CA ASN A 97 -6.18 -38.16 -17.26
C ASN A 97 -5.93 -39.64 -16.95
N TRP A 98 -4.70 -40.12 -17.17
CA TRP A 98 -4.30 -41.46 -16.78
C TRP A 98 -4.33 -41.66 -15.25
N CYS A 99 -3.95 -40.63 -14.47
CA CYS A 99 -4.03 -40.63 -13.01
C CYS A 99 -5.49 -40.58 -12.53
N ILE A 100 -6.31 -39.70 -13.09
CA ILE A 100 -7.74 -39.58 -12.80
C ILE A 100 -8.48 -40.90 -13.06
N ALA A 101 -8.17 -41.59 -14.16
CA ALA A 101 -8.77 -42.89 -14.47
C ALA A 101 -8.48 -43.98 -13.42
N ARG A 102 -7.44 -43.79 -12.60
CA ARG A 102 -6.97 -44.75 -11.59
C ARG A 102 -7.33 -44.36 -10.17
N ASN A 103 -7.33 -43.07 -9.89
CA ASN A 103 -7.68 -42.50 -8.60
C ASN A 103 -8.49 -41.19 -8.79
N PRO A 104 -9.79 -41.28 -9.14
CA PRO A 104 -10.62 -40.11 -9.44
C PRO A 104 -11.05 -39.30 -8.21
N GLY A 105 -10.64 -39.70 -7.00
CA GLY A 105 -10.97 -38.98 -5.76
C GLY A 105 -9.98 -37.88 -5.39
N GLU A 106 -8.86 -37.80 -6.11
CA GLU A 106 -7.76 -36.89 -5.79
C GLU A 106 -8.00 -35.51 -6.40
N ALA A 107 -8.06 -34.48 -5.55
CA ALA A 107 -8.39 -33.12 -5.98
C ALA A 107 -7.26 -32.50 -6.80
N ASP A 108 -6.01 -32.78 -6.45
CA ASP A 108 -4.82 -32.19 -7.06
C ASP A 108 -4.73 -32.51 -8.56
N TYR A 109 -5.25 -33.66 -8.99
CA TYR A 109 -5.31 -34.03 -10.40
C TYR A 109 -6.21 -33.09 -11.19
N TYR A 110 -7.39 -32.77 -10.66
CA TYR A 110 -8.34 -31.88 -11.33
C TYR A 110 -7.88 -30.42 -11.32
N GLU A 111 -7.22 -29.98 -10.23
CA GLU A 111 -6.60 -28.66 -10.19
C GLU A 111 -5.51 -28.55 -11.27
N SER A 112 -4.62 -29.54 -11.36
CA SER A 112 -3.54 -29.56 -12.35
C SER A 112 -4.05 -29.70 -13.78
N LEU A 113 -5.13 -30.47 -13.99
CA LEU A 113 -5.79 -30.59 -15.29
C LEU A 113 -6.38 -29.26 -15.74
N GLY A 114 -7.11 -28.58 -14.84
CA GLY A 114 -7.67 -27.28 -15.12
C GLY A 114 -6.60 -26.22 -15.38
N LEU A 115 -5.48 -26.25 -14.64
CA LEU A 115 -4.34 -25.37 -14.88
C LEU A 115 -3.73 -25.63 -16.26
N ALA A 116 -3.52 -26.90 -16.65
CA ALA A 116 -2.98 -27.26 -17.95
C ALA A 116 -3.88 -26.77 -19.10
N TYR A 117 -5.20 -26.97 -18.99
CA TYR A 117 -6.15 -26.44 -19.97
C TYR A 117 -6.15 -24.91 -20.03
N ARG A 118 -6.12 -24.23 -18.88
CA ARG A 118 -6.08 -22.76 -18.80
C ARG A 118 -4.83 -22.19 -19.46
N LEU A 119 -3.65 -22.77 -19.18
CA LEU A 119 -2.39 -22.36 -19.81
C LEU A 119 -2.37 -22.62 -21.33
N GLY A 120 -3.15 -23.59 -21.80
CA GLY A 120 -3.32 -23.92 -23.22
C GLY A 120 -4.42 -23.10 -23.92
N GLY A 121 -5.13 -22.24 -23.19
CA GLY A 121 -6.24 -21.45 -23.72
C GLY A 121 -7.55 -22.22 -23.90
N ALA A 122 -7.63 -23.48 -23.48
CA ALA A 122 -8.84 -24.30 -23.53
C ALA A 122 -9.73 -24.02 -22.29
N LEU A 123 -10.23 -22.78 -22.20
CA LEU A 123 -10.87 -22.26 -20.99
C LEU A 123 -12.11 -23.06 -20.57
N GLU A 124 -12.96 -23.49 -21.50
CA GLU A 124 -14.14 -24.30 -21.20
C GLU A 124 -13.77 -25.69 -20.67
N SER A 125 -12.65 -26.26 -21.13
CA SER A 125 -12.13 -27.52 -20.59
C SER A 125 -11.56 -27.33 -19.18
N ALA A 126 -10.96 -26.18 -18.90
CA ALA A 126 -10.51 -25.82 -17.56
C ALA A 126 -11.68 -25.70 -16.58
N VAL A 127 -12.78 -25.03 -16.99
CA VAL A 127 -14.02 -24.95 -16.20
C VAL A 127 -14.52 -26.35 -15.86
N ASN A 128 -14.62 -27.25 -16.85
CA ASN A 128 -15.08 -28.62 -16.63
C ASN A 128 -14.18 -29.39 -15.64
N ALA A 129 -12.85 -29.26 -15.78
CA ALA A 129 -11.91 -29.91 -14.87
C ALA A 129 -12.06 -29.39 -13.43
N TYR A 130 -12.21 -28.08 -13.23
CA TYR A 130 -12.41 -27.52 -11.89
C TYR A 130 -13.76 -27.89 -11.28
N TRP A 131 -14.84 -28.00 -12.07
CA TRP A 131 -16.12 -28.54 -11.57
C TRP A 131 -16.01 -30.01 -11.15
N GLN A 132 -15.24 -30.82 -11.89
CA GLN A 132 -14.94 -32.19 -11.47
C GLN A 132 -14.13 -32.22 -10.18
N GLY A 133 -13.14 -31.34 -10.03
CA GLY A 133 -12.37 -31.18 -8.81
C GLY A 133 -13.25 -30.78 -7.62
N LEU A 134 -14.17 -29.84 -7.81
CA LEU A 134 -15.13 -29.42 -6.79
C LEU A 134 -16.03 -30.59 -6.34
N SER A 135 -16.36 -31.52 -7.25
CA SER A 135 -17.15 -32.72 -6.95
C SER A 135 -16.44 -33.72 -6.02
N THR A 136 -15.11 -33.65 -5.88
CA THR A 136 -14.36 -34.45 -4.89
C THR A 136 -14.68 -34.03 -3.44
N GLY A 137 -15.21 -32.82 -3.25
CA GLY A 137 -15.53 -32.25 -1.94
C GLY A 137 -14.32 -31.68 -1.18
N GLN A 138 -13.09 -31.90 -1.66
CA GLN A 138 -11.86 -31.38 -1.09
C GLN A 138 -11.50 -30.01 -1.70
N ARG A 139 -10.74 -29.19 -0.97
CA ARG A 139 -10.16 -27.90 -1.46
C ARG A 139 -11.16 -26.97 -2.16
N LYS A 140 -12.43 -26.95 -1.73
CA LYS A 140 -13.52 -26.19 -2.39
C LYS A 140 -13.19 -24.72 -2.63
N ALA A 141 -12.60 -24.03 -1.65
CA ALA A 141 -12.22 -22.62 -1.75
C ALA A 141 -11.25 -22.37 -2.92
N PHE A 142 -10.27 -23.25 -3.11
CA PHE A 142 -9.30 -23.17 -4.21
C PHE A 142 -9.95 -23.42 -5.57
N PHE A 143 -10.85 -24.40 -5.68
CA PHE A 143 -11.57 -24.63 -6.94
C PHE A 143 -12.46 -23.45 -7.32
N HIS A 144 -13.15 -22.84 -6.36
CA HIS A 144 -13.93 -21.62 -6.60
C HIS A 144 -13.03 -20.46 -7.05
N ARG A 145 -11.87 -20.24 -6.42
CA ARG A 145 -10.90 -19.23 -6.89
C ARG A 145 -10.46 -19.50 -8.33
N ASN A 146 -10.11 -20.74 -8.65
CA ASN A 146 -9.66 -21.14 -9.98
C ASN A 146 -10.76 -21.01 -11.04
N LEU A 147 -12.02 -21.29 -10.69
CA LEU A 147 -13.19 -21.02 -11.54
C LEU A 147 -13.35 -19.52 -11.78
N GLY A 148 -13.28 -18.70 -10.72
CA GLY A 148 -13.36 -17.24 -10.83
C GLY A 148 -12.32 -16.67 -11.80
N ASP A 149 -11.08 -17.14 -11.70
CA ASP A 149 -10.01 -16.75 -12.63
C ASP A 149 -10.33 -17.09 -14.08
N VAL A 150 -10.86 -18.28 -14.35
CA VAL A 150 -11.18 -18.74 -15.71
C VAL A 150 -12.39 -18.00 -16.27
N TYR A 151 -13.44 -17.78 -15.48
CA TYR A 151 -14.60 -17.00 -15.92
C TYR A 151 -14.23 -15.56 -16.25
N ARG A 152 -13.31 -14.95 -15.50
CA ARG A 152 -12.77 -13.63 -15.85
C ARG A 152 -12.00 -13.64 -17.18
N GLN A 153 -11.23 -14.71 -17.47
CA GLN A 153 -10.59 -14.88 -18.78
C GLN A 153 -11.60 -15.12 -19.92
N LEU A 154 -12.78 -15.67 -19.61
CA LEU A 154 -13.91 -15.80 -20.52
C LEU A 154 -14.74 -14.52 -20.66
N HIS A 155 -14.38 -13.45 -19.95
CA HIS A 155 -15.15 -12.19 -19.86
C HIS A 155 -16.57 -12.36 -19.30
N ASP A 156 -16.77 -13.36 -18.46
CA ASP A 156 -18.02 -13.63 -17.73
C ASP A 156 -17.87 -13.16 -16.28
N GLU A 157 -18.00 -11.84 -16.09
CA GLU A 157 -17.78 -11.20 -14.79
C GLU A 157 -18.78 -11.66 -13.71
N ASP A 158 -20.04 -11.96 -14.09
CA ASP A 158 -21.07 -12.41 -13.15
C ASP A 158 -20.71 -13.76 -12.52
N ASN A 159 -20.26 -14.72 -13.34
CA ASN A 159 -19.79 -16.02 -12.83
C ASN A 159 -18.44 -15.89 -12.11
N ALA A 160 -17.57 -14.98 -12.56
CA ALA A 160 -16.31 -14.72 -11.89
C ALA A 160 -16.53 -14.23 -10.45
N ASP A 161 -17.33 -13.18 -10.28
CA ASP A 161 -17.66 -12.60 -8.98
C ASP A 161 -18.38 -13.60 -8.06
N THR A 162 -19.33 -14.38 -8.61
CA THR A 162 -20.01 -15.44 -7.86
C THR A 162 -19.01 -16.44 -7.26
N HIS A 163 -18.07 -16.91 -8.08
CA HIS A 163 -17.09 -17.89 -7.61
C HIS A 163 -16.00 -17.27 -6.73
N TYR A 164 -15.62 -16.01 -6.91
CA TYR A 164 -14.76 -15.31 -5.96
C TYR A 164 -15.43 -15.15 -4.60
N LEU A 165 -16.74 -14.87 -4.55
CA LEU A 165 -17.49 -14.79 -3.29
C LEU A 165 -17.55 -16.17 -2.58
N ASP A 166 -17.82 -17.24 -3.32
CA ASP A 166 -17.78 -18.61 -2.77
C ASP A 166 -16.38 -18.97 -2.23
N ALA A 167 -15.33 -18.59 -2.96
CA ALA A 167 -13.95 -18.78 -2.54
C ALA A 167 -13.64 -17.99 -1.26
N ALA A 168 -14.04 -16.73 -1.19
CA ALA A 168 -13.84 -15.88 -0.02
C ALA A 168 -14.50 -16.47 1.24
N GLU A 169 -15.73 -16.99 1.13
CA GLU A 169 -16.38 -17.66 2.26
C GLU A 169 -15.64 -18.95 2.66
N GLY A 170 -15.19 -19.74 1.69
CA GLY A 170 -14.37 -20.91 1.94
C GLY A 170 -13.07 -20.61 2.68
N PHE A 171 -12.35 -19.56 2.29
CA PHE A 171 -11.12 -19.14 2.98
C PHE A 171 -11.39 -18.53 4.36
N LYS A 172 -12.51 -17.83 4.56
CA LYS A 172 -12.95 -17.40 5.90
C LYS A 172 -13.17 -18.59 6.83
N GLU A 173 -13.79 -19.67 6.36
CA GLU A 173 -13.96 -20.88 7.17
C GLU A 173 -12.62 -21.53 7.55
N ILE A 174 -11.65 -21.55 6.63
CA ILE A 174 -10.28 -22.01 6.93
C ILE A 174 -9.65 -21.14 8.03
N LEU A 175 -9.78 -19.81 7.93
CA LEU A 175 -9.23 -18.87 8.92
C LEU A 175 -9.98 -18.91 10.26
N LYS A 176 -11.25 -19.30 10.29
CA LYS A 176 -11.97 -19.56 11.56
C LYS A 176 -11.36 -20.76 12.29
N ALA A 177 -10.95 -21.80 11.56
CA ALA A 177 -10.32 -22.99 12.13
C ALA A 177 -8.85 -22.77 12.48
N ASP A 178 -8.09 -22.08 11.62
CA ASP A 178 -6.70 -21.69 11.84
C ASP A 178 -6.49 -20.20 11.49
N PRO A 179 -6.63 -19.30 12.48
CA PRO A 179 -6.47 -17.86 12.26
C PRO A 179 -5.07 -17.42 11.85
N LYS A 180 -4.06 -18.29 11.92
CA LYS A 180 -2.67 -17.96 11.55
C LYS A 180 -2.26 -18.54 10.20
N ASN A 181 -3.19 -19.19 9.49
CA ASN A 181 -2.94 -19.72 8.16
C ASN A 181 -2.67 -18.58 7.17
N SER A 182 -1.39 -18.33 6.91
CA SER A 182 -0.95 -17.19 6.08
C SER A 182 -1.33 -17.39 4.62
N GLU A 183 -1.32 -18.63 4.12
CA GLU A 183 -1.76 -18.95 2.76
C GLU A 183 -3.25 -18.61 2.59
N ALA A 184 -4.13 -19.09 3.48
CA ALA A 184 -5.56 -18.78 3.41
C ALA A 184 -5.85 -17.28 3.53
N MET A 185 -5.07 -16.55 4.35
CA MET A 185 -5.18 -15.10 4.51
C MET A 185 -4.75 -14.35 3.24
N GLU A 186 -3.66 -14.79 2.59
CA GLU A 186 -3.20 -14.26 1.31
C GLU A 186 -4.23 -14.50 0.21
N GLN A 187 -4.74 -15.74 0.09
CA GLN A 187 -5.78 -16.09 -0.88
C GLN A 187 -7.04 -15.22 -0.72
N LEU A 188 -7.45 -14.97 0.53
CA LEU A 188 -8.60 -14.10 0.83
C LEU A 188 -8.30 -12.63 0.49
N ALA A 189 -7.11 -12.13 0.79
CA ALA A 189 -6.69 -10.77 0.48
C ALA A 189 -6.66 -10.50 -1.02
N ASP A 190 -6.08 -11.44 -1.79
CA ASP A 190 -6.07 -11.42 -3.26
C ASP A 190 -7.50 -11.37 -3.80
N ILE A 191 -8.37 -12.27 -3.33
CA ILE A 191 -9.77 -12.34 -3.77
C ILE A 191 -10.48 -11.02 -3.49
N TYR A 192 -10.34 -10.45 -2.30
CA TYR A 192 -10.90 -9.15 -1.96
C TYR A 192 -10.41 -8.03 -2.89
N THR A 193 -9.15 -8.06 -3.33
CA THR A 193 -8.69 -7.13 -4.39
C THR A 193 -9.46 -7.36 -5.70
N LEU A 194 -9.67 -8.61 -6.13
CA LEU A 194 -10.36 -8.91 -7.40
C LEU A 194 -11.83 -8.48 -7.40
N ILE A 195 -12.53 -8.64 -6.28
CA ILE A 195 -13.93 -8.21 -6.10
C ILE A 195 -14.06 -6.78 -5.52
N ARG A 196 -12.97 -6.01 -5.49
CA ARG A 196 -12.92 -4.58 -5.14
C ARG A 196 -13.27 -4.22 -3.68
N PHE A 197 -13.08 -5.16 -2.76
CA PHE A 197 -13.14 -4.94 -1.31
C PHE A 197 -11.74 -4.52 -0.83
N TYR A 198 -11.30 -3.33 -1.24
CA TYR A 198 -9.91 -2.92 -1.11
C TYR A 198 -9.52 -2.62 0.34
N GLU A 199 -10.43 -2.10 1.16
CA GLU A 199 -10.20 -1.89 2.60
C GLU A 199 -9.96 -3.22 3.33
N GLU A 200 -10.81 -4.22 3.10
CA GLU A 200 -10.64 -5.55 3.69
C GLU A 200 -9.39 -6.26 3.18
N SER A 201 -9.07 -6.11 1.89
CA SER A 201 -7.83 -6.61 1.30
C SER A 201 -6.60 -6.01 1.98
N TYR A 202 -6.57 -4.68 2.15
CA TYR A 202 -5.48 -3.98 2.82
C TYR A 202 -5.30 -4.43 4.27
N GLU A 203 -6.38 -4.61 5.05
CA GLU A 203 -6.27 -5.06 6.43
C GLU A 203 -5.73 -6.50 6.56
N LEU A 204 -6.01 -7.39 5.59
CA LEU A 204 -5.42 -8.72 5.55
C LEU A 204 -3.93 -8.67 5.17
N TYR A 205 -3.54 -7.89 4.16
CA TYR A 205 -2.12 -7.71 3.85
C TYR A 205 -1.35 -7.06 4.99
N ARG A 206 -1.95 -6.12 5.72
CA ARG A 206 -1.36 -5.52 6.92
C ARG A 206 -1.10 -6.57 8.01
N GLN A 207 -2.02 -7.51 8.21
CA GLN A 207 -1.82 -8.64 9.13
C GLN A 207 -0.71 -9.59 8.64
N LEU A 208 -0.66 -9.89 7.35
CA LEU A 208 0.40 -10.70 6.73
C LEU A 208 1.78 -10.05 6.88
N ILE A 209 1.89 -8.73 6.69
CA ILE A 209 3.13 -7.98 6.88
C ILE A 209 3.56 -8.00 8.35
N ALA A 210 2.61 -7.98 9.30
CA ALA A 210 2.93 -8.05 10.73
C ALA A 210 3.55 -9.40 11.12
N SER A 211 3.14 -10.51 10.49
CA SER A 211 3.73 -11.83 10.73
C SER A 211 4.94 -12.14 9.85
N HIS A 212 5.00 -11.60 8.62
CA HIS A 212 6.03 -11.86 7.61
C HIS A 212 6.59 -10.55 7.05
N PRO A 213 7.31 -9.75 7.85
CA PRO A 213 7.69 -8.38 7.49
C PRO A 213 8.63 -8.27 6.28
N TYR A 214 9.26 -9.37 5.88
CA TYR A 214 10.24 -9.43 4.79
C TYR A 214 9.68 -10.03 3.49
N ASP A 215 8.37 -10.30 3.41
CA ASP A 215 7.77 -10.73 2.15
C ASP A 215 7.35 -9.53 1.29
N GLY A 216 8.10 -9.29 0.21
CA GLY A 216 7.80 -8.22 -0.74
C GLY A 216 6.43 -8.36 -1.42
N ASP A 217 5.88 -9.57 -1.58
CA ASP A 217 4.57 -9.75 -2.23
C ASP A 217 3.44 -9.17 -1.38
N TYR A 218 3.54 -9.26 -0.05
CA TYR A 218 2.55 -8.68 0.87
C TYR A 218 2.61 -7.16 0.89
N HIS A 219 3.81 -6.58 0.83
CA HIS A 219 3.98 -5.13 0.66
C HIS A 219 3.42 -4.66 -0.69
N ARG A 220 3.63 -5.42 -1.77
CA ARG A 220 3.01 -5.12 -3.07
C ARG A 220 1.48 -5.16 -2.97
N GLY A 221 0.92 -6.21 -2.38
CA GLY A 221 -0.52 -6.37 -2.21
C GLY A 221 -1.15 -5.21 -1.45
N ALA A 222 -0.55 -4.82 -0.32
CA ALA A 222 -0.97 -3.64 0.44
C ALA A 222 -0.88 -2.35 -0.39
N GLY A 223 0.22 -2.14 -1.11
CA GLY A 223 0.41 -0.98 -1.98
C GLY A 223 -0.59 -0.90 -3.13
N ALA A 224 -0.94 -2.05 -3.72
CA ALA A 224 -1.95 -2.15 -4.77
C ALA A 224 -3.36 -1.81 -4.24
N ALA A 225 -3.73 -2.36 -3.08
CA ALA A 225 -5.01 -2.04 -2.43
C ALA A 225 -5.10 -0.54 -2.09
N LEU A 226 -4.04 0.06 -1.54
CA LEU A 226 -3.98 1.50 -1.23
C LEU A 226 -4.05 2.39 -2.47
N TYR A 227 -3.46 1.96 -3.60
CA TYR A 227 -3.58 2.66 -4.87
C TYR A 227 -5.04 2.74 -5.34
N GLU A 228 -5.79 1.63 -5.23
CA GLU A 228 -7.21 1.58 -5.58
C GLU A 228 -8.09 2.40 -4.62
N LEU A 229 -7.68 2.55 -3.37
CA LEU A 229 -8.28 3.46 -2.39
C LEU A 229 -7.89 4.93 -2.59
N GLU A 230 -7.11 5.24 -3.63
CA GLU A 230 -6.58 6.58 -3.95
C GLU A 230 -5.66 7.17 -2.85
N LEU A 231 -5.13 6.32 -1.96
CA LEU A 231 -4.17 6.68 -0.91
C LEU A 231 -2.73 6.56 -1.44
N TYR A 232 -2.39 7.46 -2.36
CA TYR A 232 -1.18 7.33 -3.19
C TYR A 232 0.13 7.48 -2.41
N GLU A 233 0.16 8.34 -1.39
CA GLU A 233 1.33 8.54 -0.51
C GLU A 233 1.65 7.28 0.32
N GLU A 234 0.62 6.63 0.88
CA GLU A 234 0.77 5.37 1.60
C GLU A 234 1.13 4.24 0.64
N ALA A 235 0.47 4.17 -0.53
CA ALA A 235 0.77 3.18 -1.55
C ALA A 235 2.25 3.23 -1.98
N GLU A 236 2.80 4.42 -2.20
CA GLU A 236 4.22 4.61 -2.52
C GLU A 236 5.13 3.95 -1.47
N LYS A 237 4.87 4.16 -0.17
CA LYS A 237 5.70 3.63 0.91
C LYS A 237 5.77 2.10 0.87
N PHE A 238 4.62 1.44 0.73
CA PHE A 238 4.56 -0.02 0.64
C PHE A 238 5.18 -0.57 -0.65
N LEU A 239 4.98 0.10 -1.78
CA LEU A 239 5.56 -0.33 -3.06
C LEU A 239 7.08 -0.15 -3.10
N LEU A 240 7.62 0.91 -2.50
CA LEU A 240 9.06 1.09 -2.34
C LEU A 240 9.66 0.02 -1.41
N GLU A 241 8.97 -0.35 -0.34
CA GLU A 241 9.41 -1.43 0.55
C GLU A 241 9.37 -2.79 -0.15
N SER A 242 8.34 -3.07 -0.95
CA SER A 242 8.29 -4.24 -1.83
C SER A 242 9.52 -4.29 -2.75
N LEU A 243 9.85 -3.18 -3.42
CA LEU A 243 11.00 -3.10 -4.33
C LEU A 243 12.35 -3.16 -3.61
N ARG A 244 12.42 -2.75 -2.34
CA ARG A 244 13.60 -2.93 -1.49
C ARG A 244 13.84 -4.42 -1.21
N LEU A 245 12.77 -5.19 -0.98
CA LEU A 245 12.81 -6.62 -0.68
C LEU A 245 12.98 -7.49 -1.94
N LYS A 246 12.30 -7.12 -3.03
CA LYS A 246 12.32 -7.78 -4.34
C LYS A 246 12.66 -6.77 -5.45
N PRO A 247 13.95 -6.41 -5.62
CA PRO A 247 14.37 -5.47 -6.66
C PRO A 247 13.98 -5.96 -8.05
N GLY A 248 13.32 -5.09 -8.82
CA GLY A 248 12.88 -5.41 -10.18
C GLY A 248 11.58 -6.20 -10.27
N ASP A 249 10.81 -6.33 -9.18
CA ASP A 249 9.45 -6.88 -9.29
C ASP A 249 8.58 -6.03 -10.23
N SER A 250 8.21 -6.60 -11.38
CA SER A 250 7.50 -5.92 -12.45
C SER A 250 6.16 -5.35 -11.99
N ALA A 251 5.43 -6.11 -11.16
CA ALA A 251 4.12 -5.70 -10.67
C ALA A 251 4.22 -4.53 -9.67
N SER A 252 5.20 -4.57 -8.76
CA SER A 252 5.46 -3.43 -7.86
C SER A 252 5.90 -2.18 -8.62
N LEU A 253 6.75 -2.30 -9.65
CA LEU A 253 7.13 -1.18 -10.53
C LEU A 253 5.94 -0.63 -11.30
N LEU A 254 5.03 -1.49 -11.77
CA LEU A 254 3.82 -1.07 -12.46
C LEU A 254 2.94 -0.21 -11.53
N TYR A 255 2.59 -0.73 -10.35
CA TYR A 255 1.78 0.04 -9.38
C TYR A 255 2.48 1.32 -8.94
N LEU A 256 3.79 1.31 -8.72
CA LEU A 256 4.53 2.52 -8.34
C LEU A 256 4.52 3.56 -9.46
N GLY A 257 4.67 3.13 -10.71
CA GLY A 257 4.52 4.00 -11.88
C GLY A 257 3.12 4.60 -12.00
N LEU A 258 2.07 3.82 -11.70
CA LEU A 258 0.70 4.30 -11.66
C LEU A 258 0.46 5.30 -10.52
N VAL A 259 1.00 5.04 -9.33
CA VAL A 259 1.00 5.99 -8.19
C VAL A 259 1.65 7.31 -8.60
N TYR A 260 2.83 7.27 -9.22
CA TYR A 260 3.49 8.48 -9.72
C TYR A 260 2.69 9.20 -10.79
N PHE A 261 2.01 8.48 -11.67
CA PHE A 261 1.13 9.08 -12.67
C PHE A 261 -0.04 9.83 -12.02
N LYS A 262 -0.71 9.21 -11.03
CA LYS A 262 -1.83 9.82 -10.29
C LYS A 262 -1.40 11.05 -9.50
N ARG A 263 -0.20 11.03 -8.92
CA ARG A 263 0.42 12.16 -8.20
C ARG A 263 1.06 13.21 -9.12
N ARG A 264 0.84 13.11 -10.44
CA ARG A 264 1.39 14.04 -11.46
C ARG A 264 2.91 14.08 -11.52
N LEU A 265 3.60 13.07 -10.99
CA LEU A 265 5.05 12.90 -11.06
C LEU A 265 5.45 12.25 -12.39
N LEU A 266 5.13 12.91 -13.50
CA LEU A 266 5.07 12.30 -14.84
C LEU A 266 6.41 11.70 -15.30
N GLY A 267 7.54 12.32 -14.96
CA GLY A 267 8.88 11.80 -15.28
C GLY A 267 9.22 10.53 -14.53
N LEU A 268 8.96 10.50 -13.22
CA LEU A 268 9.13 9.30 -12.40
C LEU A 268 8.18 8.19 -12.85
N ALA A 269 6.93 8.52 -13.18
CA ALA A 269 5.97 7.58 -13.73
C ALA A 269 6.51 6.90 -14.99
N VAL A 270 6.96 7.67 -15.99
CA VAL A 270 7.52 7.12 -17.24
C VAL A 270 8.74 6.26 -16.99
N GLN A 271 9.66 6.69 -16.13
CA GLN A 271 10.87 5.92 -15.81
C GLN A 271 10.50 4.58 -15.14
N THR A 272 9.64 4.63 -14.12
CA THR A 272 9.25 3.45 -13.34
C THR A 272 8.43 2.46 -14.17
N LEU A 273 7.52 2.96 -15.02
CA LEU A 273 6.78 2.12 -15.97
C LEU A 273 7.70 1.49 -17.03
N ARG A 274 8.74 2.20 -17.50
CA ARG A 274 9.76 1.60 -18.38
C ARG A 274 10.55 0.51 -17.67
N ASP A 275 10.85 0.69 -16.39
CA ASP A 275 11.53 -0.32 -15.60
C ASP A 275 10.66 -1.57 -15.44
N SER A 276 9.33 -1.44 -15.26
CA SER A 276 8.42 -2.59 -15.21
C SER A 276 8.42 -3.40 -16.51
N LEU A 277 8.58 -2.74 -17.67
CA LEU A 277 8.66 -3.37 -18.99
C LEU A 277 9.97 -4.12 -19.24
N LYS A 278 11.06 -3.81 -18.52
CA LYS A 278 12.34 -4.55 -18.68
C LYS A 278 12.19 -6.02 -18.31
N THR A 279 11.38 -6.30 -17.29
CA THR A 279 11.14 -7.66 -16.77
C THR A 279 9.94 -8.32 -17.42
N ARG A 280 8.92 -7.54 -17.83
CA ARG A 280 7.74 -8.04 -18.54
C ARG A 280 7.43 -7.14 -19.74
N PRO A 281 8.03 -7.40 -20.93
CA PRO A 281 7.95 -6.50 -22.08
C PRO A 281 6.58 -6.49 -22.78
N ASN A 282 5.78 -7.55 -22.63
CA ASN A 282 4.49 -7.69 -23.31
C ASN A 282 3.35 -7.07 -22.49
N GLN A 283 3.34 -5.74 -22.37
CA GLN A 283 2.28 -4.97 -21.71
C GLN A 283 1.91 -3.75 -22.56
N ASP A 284 1.08 -3.94 -23.57
CA ASP A 284 0.73 -2.91 -24.55
C ASP A 284 0.07 -1.68 -23.91
N ASP A 285 -0.78 -1.89 -22.88
CA ASP A 285 -1.44 -0.80 -22.15
C ASP A 285 -0.43 0.11 -21.44
N VAL A 286 0.63 -0.48 -20.89
CA VAL A 286 1.72 0.27 -20.23
C VAL A 286 2.51 1.08 -21.25
N VAL A 287 2.78 0.51 -22.43
CA VAL A 287 3.45 1.22 -23.53
C VAL A 287 2.60 2.40 -24.01
N GLN A 288 1.29 2.21 -24.17
CA GLN A 288 0.36 3.28 -24.54
C GLN A 288 0.29 4.37 -23.48
N LEU A 289 0.22 4.01 -22.20
CA LEU A 289 0.23 4.96 -21.10
C LEU A 289 1.52 5.80 -21.08
N ILE A 290 2.69 5.17 -21.25
CA ILE A 290 3.97 5.89 -21.35
C ILE A 290 3.92 6.91 -22.49
N ALA A 291 3.48 6.51 -23.69
CA ALA A 291 3.39 7.40 -24.85
C ALA A 291 2.45 8.59 -24.61
N GLN A 292 1.31 8.35 -23.94
CA GLN A 292 0.38 9.42 -23.55
C GLN A 292 1.04 10.40 -22.57
N ILE A 293 1.70 9.90 -21.52
CA ILE A 293 2.39 10.74 -20.53
C ILE A 293 3.50 11.56 -21.20
N GLU A 294 4.30 10.96 -22.09
CA GLU A 294 5.37 11.66 -22.79
C GLU A 294 4.87 12.75 -23.73
N SER A 295 3.73 12.53 -24.41
CA SER A 295 3.08 13.55 -25.23
C SER A 295 2.69 14.76 -24.37
N VAL A 296 2.05 14.53 -23.23
CA VAL A 296 1.66 15.60 -22.29
C VAL A 296 2.90 16.34 -21.78
N ARG A 297 3.93 15.63 -21.32
CA ARG A 297 5.17 16.25 -20.83
C ARG A 297 5.89 17.07 -21.90
N LYS A 298 5.79 16.69 -23.18
CA LYS A 298 6.37 17.46 -24.28
C LYS A 298 5.67 18.82 -24.44
N GLU A 299 4.37 18.89 -24.17
CA GLU A 299 3.58 20.12 -24.26
C GLU A 299 3.76 21.02 -23.05
N ILE A 300 3.73 20.45 -21.83
CA ILE A 300 3.69 21.23 -20.59
C ILE A 300 5.04 21.32 -19.84
N GLY A 301 6.02 20.48 -20.18
CA GLY A 301 7.27 20.37 -19.43
C GLY A 301 7.13 19.53 -18.15
N LYS A 302 7.84 19.95 -17.10
CA LYS A 302 7.71 19.35 -15.75
C LYS A 302 6.47 19.90 -15.06
N THR A 303 5.74 19.06 -14.33
CA THR A 303 4.63 19.52 -13.48
C THR A 303 5.15 20.26 -12.25
N VAL A 304 4.28 21.02 -11.59
CA VAL A 304 4.63 21.68 -10.32
C VAL A 304 4.92 20.65 -9.23
N GLU A 305 4.19 19.54 -9.24
CA GLU A 305 4.40 18.38 -8.36
C GLU A 305 5.78 17.75 -8.60
N GLU A 306 6.20 17.55 -9.86
CA GLU A 306 7.56 17.07 -10.17
C GLU A 306 8.65 18.02 -9.64
N ILE A 307 8.45 19.33 -9.78
CA ILE A 307 9.42 20.34 -9.35
C ILE A 307 9.50 20.41 -7.81
N THR A 308 8.39 20.20 -7.12
CA THR A 308 8.32 20.27 -5.65
C THR A 308 8.72 18.96 -4.97
N TYR A 309 8.56 17.81 -5.63
CA TYR A 309 8.91 16.49 -5.10
C TYR A 309 10.43 16.29 -4.96
N ASP A 310 11.21 16.67 -5.97
CA ASP A 310 12.69 16.68 -5.91
C ASP A 310 13.24 18.07 -6.31
N PRO A 311 13.16 19.05 -5.40
CA PRO A 311 13.42 20.44 -5.72
C PRO A 311 14.92 20.75 -5.83
N ALA A 312 15.30 21.39 -6.94
CA ALA A 312 16.64 21.94 -7.17
C ALA A 312 16.56 23.47 -7.38
N PRO A 313 16.43 24.26 -6.29
CA PRO A 313 16.23 25.70 -6.39
C PRO A 313 17.46 26.42 -6.95
N ASP A 314 17.22 27.39 -7.83
CA ASP A 314 18.24 28.28 -8.39
C ASP A 314 18.72 29.32 -7.37
N ALA A 315 17.84 29.67 -6.41
CA ALA A 315 18.11 30.61 -5.34
C ALA A 315 17.19 30.32 -4.13
N TYR A 316 17.61 30.75 -2.95
CA TYR A 316 16.75 30.88 -1.78
C TYR A 316 16.53 32.36 -1.46
N VAL A 317 15.29 32.73 -1.18
CA VAL A 317 14.88 34.10 -0.89
C VAL A 317 13.96 34.15 0.32
N GLU A 318 13.86 35.32 0.93
CA GLU A 318 12.84 35.67 1.90
C GLU A 318 11.83 36.60 1.24
N GLY A 319 10.55 36.42 1.56
CA GLY A 319 9.48 37.19 0.95
C GLY A 319 8.18 37.07 1.71
N PHE A 320 7.08 37.40 1.05
CA PHE A 320 5.76 37.44 1.65
C PHE A 320 4.73 36.68 0.82
N VAL A 321 3.72 36.14 1.49
CA VAL A 321 2.54 35.54 0.85
C VAL A 321 1.66 36.65 0.26
N LYS A 322 1.56 36.74 -1.07
CA LYS A 322 0.67 37.69 -1.76
C LYS A 322 -0.79 37.26 -1.62
N TRP A 323 -1.04 35.96 -1.80
CA TRP A 323 -2.29 35.27 -1.48
C TRP A 323 -2.03 33.76 -1.52
N TYR A 324 -2.83 33.00 -0.77
CA TYR A 324 -2.86 31.54 -0.81
C TYR A 324 -4.31 31.09 -0.60
N ASN A 325 -4.77 30.15 -1.43
CA ASN A 325 -6.07 29.53 -1.29
C ASN A 325 -5.86 28.09 -0.78
N PRO A 326 -6.21 27.80 0.48
CA PRO A 326 -6.07 26.46 1.04
C PRO A 326 -6.99 25.42 0.37
N GLU A 327 -8.13 25.84 -0.20
CA GLU A 327 -9.07 24.92 -0.87
C GLU A 327 -8.49 24.39 -2.18
N THR A 328 -7.82 25.25 -2.96
CA THR A 328 -7.20 24.85 -4.22
C THR A 328 -5.73 24.47 -4.05
N GLY A 329 -5.13 24.71 -2.88
CA GLY A 329 -3.71 24.51 -2.63
C GLY A 329 -2.78 25.40 -3.47
N MET A 330 -3.28 26.52 -3.98
CA MET A 330 -2.56 27.41 -4.91
C MET A 330 -2.36 28.78 -4.28
N GLY A 331 -1.25 29.42 -4.57
CA GLY A 331 -0.93 30.77 -4.10
C GLY A 331 0.12 31.46 -4.94
N VAL A 332 0.45 32.67 -4.51
CA VAL A 332 1.56 33.46 -5.06
C VAL A 332 2.38 34.03 -3.91
N LEU A 333 3.70 33.84 -3.98
CA LEU A 333 4.69 34.51 -3.15
C LEU A 333 5.33 35.66 -3.91
N THR A 334 5.91 36.58 -3.16
CA THR A 334 6.58 37.76 -3.73
C THR A 334 7.81 38.14 -2.90
N CYS A 335 8.86 38.60 -3.57
CA CYS A 335 10.07 39.21 -3.01
C CYS A 335 10.61 40.27 -3.97
N ASP A 336 11.66 40.98 -3.58
CA ASP A 336 12.23 42.09 -4.36
C ASP A 336 12.73 41.61 -5.74
N GLU A 337 13.35 40.43 -5.81
CA GLU A 337 13.86 39.85 -7.06
C GLU A 337 12.78 39.15 -7.90
N TYR A 338 11.76 38.59 -7.25
CA TYR A 338 10.71 37.81 -7.90
C TYR A 338 9.32 38.30 -7.47
N PRO A 339 8.68 39.18 -8.26
CA PRO A 339 7.42 39.81 -7.87
C PRO A 339 6.23 38.84 -7.86
N GLU A 340 6.30 37.77 -8.64
CA GLU A 340 5.30 36.69 -8.67
C GLU A 340 5.99 35.34 -8.77
N VAL A 341 5.83 34.52 -7.73
CA VAL A 341 6.32 33.14 -7.67
C VAL A 341 5.15 32.24 -7.34
N LEU A 342 4.88 31.25 -8.20
CA LEU A 342 3.77 30.31 -8.03
C LEU A 342 4.02 29.44 -6.80
N LEU A 343 3.03 29.32 -5.93
CA LEU A 343 3.03 28.43 -4.78
C LEU A 343 1.98 27.34 -4.99
N HIS A 344 2.40 26.09 -4.83
CA HIS A 344 1.53 24.93 -4.70
C HIS A 344 1.70 24.32 -3.31
N TYR A 345 0.67 23.73 -2.74
CA TYR A 345 0.68 23.23 -1.36
C TYR A 345 1.76 22.18 -1.11
N THR A 346 2.13 21.38 -2.12
CA THR A 346 3.22 20.39 -2.03
C THR A 346 4.59 21.02 -1.80
N ALA A 347 4.76 22.33 -2.04
CA ALA A 347 6.00 23.03 -1.76
C ALA A 347 6.18 23.36 -0.27
N ILE A 348 5.12 23.31 0.54
CA ILE A 348 5.13 23.77 1.92
C ILE A 348 5.73 22.69 2.83
N LYS A 349 6.85 23.00 3.47
CA LYS A 349 7.54 22.13 4.43
C LYS A 349 6.95 22.35 5.83
N ASP A 350 5.76 21.81 6.09
CA ASP A 350 5.31 21.61 7.47
C ASP A 350 4.26 20.51 7.56
N GLU A 351 4.58 19.43 8.28
CA GLU A 351 3.62 18.37 8.61
C GLU A 351 2.59 18.87 9.66
N ASN A 352 2.90 19.97 10.37
CA ASN A 352 2.01 20.62 11.33
C ASN A 352 1.33 21.86 10.73
N CYS A 353 0.71 21.72 9.55
CA CYS A 353 -0.35 22.61 9.02
C CYS A 353 -0.32 24.07 9.50
N VAL A 354 0.74 24.82 9.15
CA VAL A 354 0.71 26.26 9.33
C VAL A 354 -0.01 26.86 8.13
N VAL A 355 -1.29 27.20 8.34
CA VAL A 355 -2.09 27.91 7.34
C VAL A 355 -1.34 29.19 6.96
N LEU A 356 -0.91 29.27 5.70
CA LEU A 356 -0.32 30.47 5.12
C LEU A 356 -1.41 31.50 4.87
N ASN A 357 -1.25 32.67 5.46
CA ASN A 357 -2.13 33.82 5.29
C ASN A 357 -1.43 34.89 4.46
N LYS A 358 -2.23 35.72 3.79
CA LYS A 358 -1.70 36.91 3.09
C LYS A 358 -0.90 37.78 4.05
N GLY A 359 0.32 38.13 3.64
CA GLY A 359 1.26 38.95 4.42
C GLY A 359 2.20 38.17 5.32
N ASP A 360 2.04 36.85 5.45
CA ASP A 360 2.99 36.01 6.19
C ASP A 360 4.38 36.09 5.57
N ALA A 361 5.40 36.25 6.41
CA ALA A 361 6.80 36.17 6.00
C ALA A 361 7.18 34.71 5.79
N VAL A 362 7.86 34.43 4.68
CA VAL A 362 8.22 33.08 4.27
C VAL A 362 9.65 33.06 3.72
N LYS A 363 10.33 31.94 3.92
CA LYS A 363 11.57 31.61 3.24
C LYS A 363 11.29 30.47 2.27
N PHE A 364 11.76 30.59 1.04
CA PHE A 364 11.50 29.60 0.00
C PHE A 364 12.61 29.55 -1.04
N GLY A 365 12.76 28.38 -1.65
CA GLY A 365 13.56 28.22 -2.87
C GLY A 365 12.76 28.64 -4.10
N VAL A 366 13.43 29.17 -5.11
CA VAL A 366 12.84 29.52 -6.41
C VAL A 366 13.45 28.64 -7.49
N VAL A 367 12.60 27.94 -8.22
CA VAL A 367 12.96 27.23 -9.45
C VAL A 367 12.43 28.04 -10.62
N ARG A 368 13.31 28.45 -11.53
CA ARG A 368 12.93 29.16 -12.75
C ARG A 368 12.39 28.14 -13.75
N ASP A 369 11.09 28.21 -13.99
CA ASP A 369 10.43 27.46 -15.07
C ASP A 369 10.08 28.37 -16.25
N ASN A 370 9.84 27.76 -17.42
CA ASN A 370 9.57 28.46 -18.67
C ASN A 370 8.29 29.31 -18.63
N LEU A 371 7.33 28.95 -17.77
CA LEU A 371 6.06 29.66 -17.64
C LEU A 371 6.10 30.71 -16.53
N SER A 372 6.46 30.30 -15.31
CA SER A 372 6.54 31.18 -14.14
C SER A 372 7.48 30.57 -13.10
N PRO A 373 8.20 31.38 -12.30
CA PRO A 373 9.00 30.86 -11.20
C PRO A 373 8.12 30.11 -10.21
N ILE A 374 8.58 28.95 -9.75
CA ILE A 374 7.86 28.08 -8.81
C ILE A 374 8.58 28.11 -7.47
N ALA A 375 7.81 28.28 -6.40
CA ALA A 375 8.29 28.19 -5.05
C ALA A 375 8.43 26.72 -4.65
N VAL A 376 9.56 26.38 -4.05
CA VAL A 376 9.85 25.06 -3.50
C VAL A 376 10.33 25.20 -2.07
N GLN A 377 10.11 24.18 -1.25
CA GLN A 377 10.64 24.14 0.11
C GLN A 377 10.26 25.38 0.95
N VAL A 378 8.98 25.76 0.90
CA VAL A 378 8.44 26.96 1.54
C VAL A 378 8.29 26.71 3.03
N GLU A 379 8.91 27.57 3.82
CA GLU A 379 8.85 27.55 5.28
C GLU A 379 8.29 28.89 5.74
N LYS A 380 7.26 28.86 6.60
CA LYS A 380 6.78 30.08 7.24
C LYS A 380 7.83 30.53 8.25
N LEU A 381 8.27 31.77 8.11
CA LEU A 381 9.05 32.41 9.15
C LEU A 381 8.07 32.71 10.28
N GLY A 382 8.26 32.11 11.45
CA GLY A 382 7.41 32.34 12.62
C GLY A 382 7.30 33.84 12.93
N GLU A 383 6.27 34.23 13.68
CA GLU A 383 6.18 35.62 14.18
C GLU A 383 7.54 36.07 14.70
N PRO A 384 8.00 37.28 14.33
CA PRO A 384 9.38 37.70 14.49
C PRO A 384 9.80 37.56 15.95
N SER A 385 10.49 36.46 16.25
CA SER A 385 11.05 36.22 17.57
C SER A 385 12.55 36.55 17.50
N LEU A 386 12.93 37.49 18.37
CA LEU A 386 14.28 37.97 18.73
C LEU A 386 14.92 39.10 17.90
N SER A 387 14.34 39.58 16.80
CA SER A 387 14.92 40.71 16.01
C SER A 387 14.20 42.07 16.13
N ASP A 388 12.99 42.14 16.69
CA ASP A 388 12.17 43.38 16.69
C ASP A 388 12.47 44.38 17.82
N ALA A 389 13.58 44.18 18.53
CA ALA A 389 14.01 45.14 19.54
C ALA A 389 14.71 46.32 18.84
N MET A 390 13.97 47.41 18.64
CA MET A 390 14.51 48.65 18.07
C MET A 390 15.54 49.27 19.02
N PRO A 391 16.71 49.70 18.52
CA PRO A 391 17.64 50.46 19.31
C PRO A 391 17.13 51.88 19.52
N GLY A 392 17.27 52.36 20.75
CA GLY A 392 16.99 53.75 21.10
C GLY A 392 17.83 54.21 22.27
N VAL A 393 17.62 55.45 22.65
CA VAL A 393 18.28 56.09 23.79
C VAL A 393 17.23 56.71 24.69
N ILE A 394 17.36 56.53 26.00
CA ILE A 394 16.51 57.19 26.99
C ILE A 394 16.74 58.71 26.87
N GLU A 395 15.75 59.42 26.37
CA GLU A 395 15.84 60.86 26.13
C GLU A 395 15.50 61.66 27.38
N LYS A 396 14.44 61.26 28.08
CA LYS A 396 13.99 61.86 29.35
C LYS A 396 13.09 60.91 30.10
N PHE A 397 13.02 61.04 31.41
CA PHE A 397 12.07 60.31 32.24
C PHE A 397 11.69 61.13 33.49
N ASP A 398 10.56 60.79 34.07
CA ASP A 398 10.02 61.37 35.30
C ASP A 398 9.85 60.22 36.32
N ALA A 399 10.67 60.23 37.36
CA ALA A 399 10.71 59.17 38.36
C ALA A 399 9.43 59.12 39.22
N ASP A 400 8.83 60.28 39.49
CA ASP A 400 7.60 60.37 40.30
C ASP A 400 6.41 59.81 39.50
N LYS A 401 6.36 60.09 38.20
CA LYS A 401 5.31 59.59 37.29
C LYS A 401 5.58 58.20 36.73
N LYS A 402 6.77 57.62 36.97
CA LYS A 402 7.19 56.29 36.49
C LYS A 402 7.03 56.10 34.97
N MET A 403 7.35 57.15 34.20
CA MET A 403 7.30 57.11 32.73
C MET A 403 8.46 57.88 32.11
N GLY A 404 8.77 57.60 30.85
CA GLY A 404 9.76 58.34 30.08
C GLY A 404 9.59 58.22 28.57
N ILE A 405 10.53 58.79 27.84
CA ILE A 405 10.59 58.79 26.38
C ILE A 405 11.92 58.18 25.94
N ILE A 406 11.82 57.22 25.02
CA ILE A 406 12.93 56.69 24.24
C ILE A 406 12.92 57.39 22.89
N ARG A 407 14.08 57.90 22.47
CA ARG A 407 14.31 58.32 21.09
C ARG A 407 14.83 57.13 20.30
N SER A 408 14.05 56.66 19.33
CA SER A 408 14.44 55.57 18.44
C SER A 408 15.53 55.99 17.46
N CYS A 409 16.18 55.02 16.81
CA CYS A 409 17.20 55.28 15.80
C CYS A 409 16.69 56.03 14.56
N ASP A 410 15.39 55.96 14.24
CA ASP A 410 14.73 56.75 13.19
C ASP A 410 14.23 58.13 13.68
N GLY A 411 14.56 58.50 14.92
CA GLY A 411 14.33 59.84 15.48
C GLY A 411 12.92 60.07 16.05
N LYS A 412 12.09 59.02 16.15
CA LYS A 412 10.75 59.11 16.73
C LYS A 412 10.79 59.06 18.26
N GLU A 413 9.84 59.74 18.88
CA GLU A 413 9.60 59.66 20.33
C GLU A 413 8.68 58.48 20.64
N VAL A 414 9.15 57.57 21.50
CA VAL A 414 8.41 56.39 21.93
C VAL A 414 8.27 56.42 23.45
N PHE A 415 7.04 56.35 23.96
CA PHE A 415 6.78 56.42 25.39
C PHE A 415 7.04 55.09 26.08
N PHE A 416 7.63 55.09 27.27
CA PHE A 416 7.74 53.87 28.09
C PHE A 416 7.24 54.11 29.51
N SER A 417 6.67 53.06 30.10
CA SER A 417 6.39 52.98 31.54
C SER A 417 7.56 52.28 32.23
N PHE A 418 7.83 52.59 33.49
CA PHE A 418 8.85 51.87 34.27
C PHE A 418 8.51 50.38 34.41
N SER A 419 7.23 50.00 34.32
CA SER A 419 6.82 48.60 34.27
C SER A 419 7.26 47.87 32.99
N ALA A 420 7.65 48.60 31.96
CA ALA A 420 8.20 48.03 30.73
C ALA A 420 9.73 47.82 30.83
N LEU A 421 10.40 48.38 31.84
CA LEU A 421 11.84 48.19 32.04
C LEU A 421 12.13 46.80 32.61
N THR A 422 13.16 46.15 32.09
CA THR A 422 13.81 45.03 32.78
C THR A 422 14.51 45.53 34.05
N GLN A 423 14.75 44.65 35.02
CA GLN A 423 15.42 45.00 36.27
C GLN A 423 16.78 45.70 36.02
N GLU A 424 17.59 45.15 35.12
CA GLU A 424 18.89 45.74 34.72
C GLU A 424 18.73 47.16 34.13
N ALA A 425 17.70 47.39 33.30
CA ALA A 425 17.44 48.71 32.73
C ALA A 425 16.85 49.71 33.73
N ALA A 426 16.12 49.23 34.74
CA ALA A 426 15.63 50.07 35.83
C ALA A 426 16.76 50.50 36.78
N ASP A 427 17.70 49.59 37.07
CA ASP A 427 18.84 49.85 37.94
C ASP A 427 19.86 50.81 37.30
N GLU A 428 20.02 50.77 35.96
CA GLU A 428 20.94 51.64 35.21
C GLU A 428 20.27 52.88 34.59
N LEU A 429 18.99 53.14 34.89
CA LEU A 429 18.19 54.14 34.20
C LEU A 429 18.78 55.56 34.32
N CYS A 430 19.30 56.07 33.20
CA CYS A 430 19.78 57.45 33.10
C CYS A 430 19.53 58.01 31.69
N VAL A 431 19.48 59.35 31.57
CA VAL A 431 19.37 60.01 30.26
C VAL A 431 20.64 59.72 29.46
N GLY A 432 20.47 59.27 28.21
CA GLY A 432 21.57 58.81 27.37
C GLY A 432 21.82 57.30 27.40
N LEU A 433 21.10 56.54 28.24
CA LEU A 433 21.22 55.08 28.27
C LEU A 433 20.74 54.47 26.95
N GLY A 434 21.62 53.70 26.31
CA GLY A 434 21.27 52.92 25.12
C GLY A 434 20.40 51.73 25.49
N VAL A 435 19.26 51.58 24.84
CA VAL A 435 18.29 50.52 25.11
C VAL A 435 17.86 49.81 23.83
N LEU A 436 17.37 48.59 23.99
CA LEU A 436 16.60 47.85 22.99
C LEU A 436 15.17 47.72 23.50
N PHE A 437 14.18 47.99 22.67
CA PHE A 437 12.78 47.96 23.07
C PHE A 437 11.88 47.51 21.92
N GLU A 438 10.76 46.86 22.25
CA GLU A 438 9.69 46.54 21.31
C GLU A 438 8.67 47.69 21.34
N SER A 439 8.03 48.06 20.23
CA SER A 439 7.00 49.12 20.24
C SER A 439 5.64 48.57 19.89
N LYS A 440 4.60 49.03 20.58
CA LYS A 440 3.20 48.78 20.26
C LYS A 440 2.49 50.11 19.99
N GLY A 441 1.66 50.16 18.94
CA GLY A 441 0.79 51.30 18.68
C GLY A 441 -0.32 51.38 19.73
N VAL A 442 -0.50 52.54 20.33
CA VAL A 442 -1.55 52.82 21.32
C VAL A 442 -2.30 54.07 20.89
N THR A 443 -3.60 53.92 20.68
CA THR A 443 -4.52 55.01 20.38
C THR A 443 -4.82 55.76 21.68
N GLY A 444 -4.45 57.05 21.70
CA GLY A 444 -4.82 57.95 22.80
C GLY A 444 -6.29 58.36 22.74
N LEU A 445 -6.76 59.04 23.79
CA LEU A 445 -8.11 59.63 23.87
C LEU A 445 -8.42 60.64 22.76
N ASP A 446 -7.39 61.10 22.05
CA ASP A 446 -7.46 62.09 20.97
C ASP A 446 -7.46 61.42 19.56
N ASP A 447 -7.69 60.11 19.49
CA ASP A 447 -7.60 59.23 18.29
C ASP A 447 -6.24 59.24 17.56
N LYS A 448 -5.22 59.88 18.13
CA LYS A 448 -3.84 59.81 17.63
C LYS A 448 -3.17 58.52 18.05
N VAL A 449 -2.59 57.82 17.07
CA VAL A 449 -1.75 56.65 17.30
C VAL A 449 -0.38 57.12 17.80
N SER A 450 -0.09 56.81 19.07
CA SER A 450 1.22 57.00 19.69
C SER A 450 1.94 55.67 19.80
N GLN A 451 3.27 55.65 19.81
CA GLN A 451 4.02 54.41 20.04
C GLN A 451 4.41 54.30 21.51
N GLN A 452 4.12 53.14 22.10
CA GLN A 452 4.52 52.78 23.45
C GLN A 452 5.52 51.63 23.41
N ALA A 453 6.65 51.81 24.06
CA ALA A 453 7.66 50.79 24.24
C ALA A 453 7.21 49.76 25.28
N VAL A 454 7.44 48.51 24.95
CA VAL A 454 7.27 47.32 25.77
C VAL A 454 8.61 46.57 25.81
N ARG A 455 8.91 45.94 26.95
CA ARG A 455 10.16 45.20 27.19
C ARG A 455 11.43 45.98 26.84
N VAL A 456 11.70 47.04 27.59
CA VAL A 456 12.90 47.87 27.46
C VAL A 456 14.07 47.24 28.24
N ARG A 457 15.19 46.98 27.55
CA ARG A 457 16.41 46.40 28.13
C ARG A 457 17.66 47.17 27.76
N VAL A 458 18.71 47.10 28.58
CA VAL A 458 19.99 47.78 28.32
C VAL A 458 20.64 47.22 27.05
N ARG A 459 21.09 48.12 26.17
CA ARG A 459 21.87 47.75 24.99
C ARG A 459 23.35 47.62 25.38
N LYS A 460 23.80 46.38 25.60
CA LYS A 460 25.23 46.10 25.89
C LYS A 460 26.11 46.52 24.71
N LYS A 461 27.13 47.33 24.95
CA LYS A 461 28.15 47.65 23.93
C LYS A 461 28.87 46.35 23.55
N ARG A 462 28.87 45.99 22.26
CA ARG A 462 29.75 44.94 21.72
C ARG A 462 31.20 45.40 21.95
N VAL A 463 31.90 44.76 22.89
CA VAL A 463 33.36 44.82 22.92
C VAL A 463 33.81 43.81 21.86
N LEU A 464 34.35 44.30 20.74
CA LEU A 464 34.98 43.43 19.75
C LEU A 464 36.26 42.85 20.37
N PRO A 465 36.53 41.54 20.25
CA PRO A 465 37.83 41.00 20.63
C PRO A 465 38.89 41.63 19.72
N VAL A 466 39.95 42.16 20.34
CA VAL A 466 41.17 42.54 19.63
C VAL A 466 41.71 41.27 18.99
N GLN A 467 41.84 41.25 17.67
CA GLN A 467 42.50 40.17 16.94
C GLN A 467 43.99 40.22 17.29
N GLU A 468 44.50 39.17 17.95
CA GLU A 468 45.93 38.84 18.01
C GLU A 468 46.31 37.91 16.86
#